data_AF-A0A087V0I0-F1
#
_entry.id   AF-A0A087V0I0-F1
#
_cell.length_a   1.000
_cell.length_b   1.000
_cell.length_c   1.000
_cell.angle_alpha   90.00
_cell.angle_beta   90.00
_cell.angle_gamma   90.00
#
_symmetry.space_group_name_H-M   'P 1'
#
loop_
_entity.id
_entity.type
_entity.pdbx_description
1 polymer ?
#
loop_
_entity_poly.entity_id
_entity_poly.type
_entity_poly.pdbx_seq_one_letter_code
_entity_poly.pdbx_strand_id
1 'polypeptide(L)'
;MLYFGDISLNLSEVKSLDPMLPTEEVEILRAISCNFRTGWLYDNIIDTFCSITLDSKSLVFKCYHIQYVLMGNSVVNIWSEVQLNTVELILIPINAGGHWILITAKVKKRNLEFYDPRGVTNIHSDTNCKPILGIWGKKLKNLFKVTDDWLMSSLPQVSQNDSIGPLRLGFI
;
A
#
# COMPACT_ATOMS: atom_id res chain seq x y z
N MET A 1 -0.84 16.87 16.94
CA MET A 1 -0.69 16.43 15.54
C MET A 1 0.80 16.35 15.27
N LEU A 2 1.29 15.25 14.70
CA LEU A 2 2.68 15.08 14.29
C LEU A 2 2.77 15.30 12.77
N TYR A 3 3.85 15.89 12.28
CA TYR A 3 4.03 16.18 10.86
C TYR A 3 5.32 15.55 10.34
N PHE A 4 5.23 14.90 9.18
CA PHE A 4 6.37 14.35 8.44
C PHE A 4 6.28 14.81 6.99
N GLY A 5 7.08 15.81 6.62
CA GLY A 5 6.93 16.48 5.33
C GLY A 5 5.53 17.08 5.18
N ASP A 6 4.78 16.62 4.18
CA ASP A 6 3.40 17.03 3.92
C ASP A 6 2.34 16.09 4.54
N ILE A 7 2.75 15.07 5.29
CA ILE A 7 1.86 14.10 5.94
C ILE A 7 1.59 14.53 7.37
N SER A 8 0.31 14.59 7.75
CA SER A 8 -0.13 14.88 9.12
C SER A 8 -0.68 13.63 9.81
N LEU A 9 -0.10 13.26 10.93
CA LEU A 9 -0.55 12.17 11.79
C LEU A 9 -1.34 12.70 12.99
N ASN A 10 -2.54 12.16 13.18
CA ASN A 10 -3.33 12.40 14.36
C ASN A 10 -3.06 11.36 15.46
N LEU A 11 -3.47 11.66 16.69
CA LEU A 11 -3.19 10.79 17.83
C LEU A 11 -3.82 9.41 17.67
N SER A 12 -5.03 9.31 17.10
CA SER A 12 -5.72 8.03 16.92
C SER A 12 -4.99 7.13 15.91
N GLU A 13 -4.44 7.67 14.83
CA GLU A 13 -3.66 6.90 13.86
C GLU A 13 -2.35 6.38 14.46
N VAL A 14 -1.68 7.17 15.31
CA VAL A 14 -0.46 6.71 15.98
C VAL A 14 -0.80 5.65 17.02
N LYS A 15 -1.86 5.86 17.79
CA LYS A 15 -2.33 4.94 18.82
C LYS A 15 -2.82 3.62 18.25
N SER A 16 -3.31 3.58 17.02
CA SER A 16 -3.72 2.31 16.40
C SER A 16 -2.58 1.33 16.17
N LEU A 17 -1.32 1.79 16.19
CA LEU A 17 -0.14 0.92 16.10
C LEU A 17 0.03 0.01 17.33
N ASP A 18 -0.58 0.36 18.46
CA ASP A 18 -0.56 -0.46 19.67
C ASP A 18 -1.80 -1.38 19.72
N PRO A 19 -1.65 -2.70 19.48
CA PRO A 19 -2.77 -3.63 19.52
C PRO A 19 -3.28 -3.89 20.96
N MET A 20 -2.50 -3.52 21.99
CA MET A 20 -2.77 -3.82 23.40
C MET A 20 -3.23 -2.59 24.20
N LEU A 21 -3.80 -1.58 23.53
CA LEU A 21 -4.33 -0.40 24.22
C LEU A 21 -5.40 -0.77 25.26
N PRO A 22 -5.42 -0.10 26.43
CA PRO A 22 -6.45 -0.29 27.44
C PRO A 22 -7.86 0.00 26.89
N THR A 23 -8.86 -0.78 27.32
CA THR A 23 -10.25 -0.65 26.85
C THR A 23 -10.80 0.76 26.99
N GLU A 24 -10.54 1.43 28.12
CA GLU A 24 -10.98 2.81 28.37
C GLU A 24 -10.42 3.79 27.33
N GLU A 25 -9.14 3.64 26.97
CA GLU A 25 -8.51 4.47 25.95
C GLU A 25 -9.11 4.20 24.55
N VAL A 26 -9.39 2.93 24.24
CA VAL A 26 -10.06 2.55 22.98
C VAL A 26 -11.46 3.17 22.89
N GLU A 27 -12.22 3.21 23.99
CA GLU A 27 -13.55 3.82 24.03
C GLU A 27 -13.50 5.33 23.78
N ILE A 28 -12.56 6.03 24.43
CA ILE A 28 -12.32 7.46 24.21
C ILE A 28 -11.95 7.74 22.74
N LEU A 29 -11.01 6.96 22.20
CA LEU A 29 -10.59 7.12 20.80
C LEU A 29 -11.73 6.82 19.81
N ARG A 30 -12.61 5.86 20.13
CA ARG A 30 -13.82 5.57 19.33
C ARG A 30 -14.89 6.65 19.42
N ALA A 31 -14.99 7.34 20.55
CA ALA A 31 -15.89 8.48 20.69
C ALA A 31 -15.45 9.66 19.81
N ILE A 32 -14.14 9.82 19.59
CA ILE A 32 -13.56 10.83 18.70
C ILE A 32 -13.61 10.38 17.23
N SER A 33 -13.32 9.12 16.97
CA SER A 33 -13.30 8.51 15.64
C SER A 33 -13.98 7.14 15.69
N CYS A 34 -15.23 7.07 15.24
CA CYS A 34 -16.03 5.84 15.32
C CYS A 34 -15.41 4.63 14.61
N ASN A 35 -14.52 4.88 13.64
CA ASN A 35 -13.79 3.88 12.88
C ASN A 35 -12.43 3.52 13.50
N PHE A 36 -12.11 3.99 14.70
CA PHE A 36 -10.88 3.64 15.40
C PHE A 36 -10.82 2.14 15.70
N ARG A 37 -9.69 1.53 15.34
CA ARG A 37 -9.38 0.12 15.57
C ARG A 37 -7.93 -0.02 16.02
N THR A 38 -7.70 -0.79 17.08
CA THR A 38 -6.35 -1.15 17.52
C THR A 38 -5.73 -2.14 16.53
N GLY A 39 -4.42 -2.05 16.36
CA GLY A 39 -3.67 -2.86 15.40
C GLY A 39 -3.91 -2.53 13.92
N TRP A 40 -4.73 -1.52 13.58
CA TRP A 40 -4.97 -1.14 12.18
C TRP A 40 -3.93 -0.15 11.67
N LEU A 41 -3.45 -0.37 10.45
CA LEU A 41 -2.66 0.62 9.71
C LEU A 41 -3.60 1.56 8.95
N TYR A 42 -3.43 2.86 9.15
CA TYR A 42 -4.09 3.91 8.39
C TYR A 42 -3.18 4.40 7.25
N ASP A 43 -3.78 4.97 6.20
CA ASP A 43 -3.10 5.51 5.02
C ASP A 43 -1.89 6.38 5.39
N ASN A 44 -2.08 7.37 6.28
CA ASN A 44 -1.00 8.28 6.68
C ASN A 44 0.14 7.57 7.43
N ILE A 45 -0.15 6.47 8.13
CA ILE A 45 0.88 5.67 8.81
C ILE A 45 1.76 4.95 7.79
N ILE A 46 1.15 4.36 6.76
CA ILE A 46 1.86 3.70 5.66
C ILE A 46 2.68 4.71 4.86
N ASP A 47 2.05 5.83 4.47
CA ASP A 47 2.71 6.90 3.73
C ASP A 47 3.90 7.47 4.54
N THR A 48 3.72 7.69 5.85
CA THR A 48 4.80 8.17 6.73
C THR A 48 5.92 7.15 6.81
N PHE A 49 5.60 5.87 7.06
CA PHE A 49 6.61 4.81 7.14
C PHE A 49 7.46 4.77 5.87
N CYS A 50 6.82 4.74 4.70
CA CYS A 50 7.52 4.70 3.42
C CYS A 50 8.36 5.96 3.18
N SER A 51 7.89 7.13 3.60
CA SER A 51 8.67 8.38 3.48
C SER A 51 9.97 8.37 4.29
N ILE A 52 10.03 7.57 5.36
CA ILE A 52 11.18 7.48 6.26
C ILE A 52 12.11 6.32 5.87
N THR A 53 11.56 5.20 5.38
CA THR A 53 12.32 3.96 5.19
C THR A 53 12.81 3.72 3.76
N LEU A 54 12.16 4.31 2.76
CA LEU A 54 12.53 4.06 1.36
C LEU A 54 13.81 4.79 0.95
N ASP A 55 14.59 4.12 0.11
CA ASP A 55 15.78 4.71 -0.49
C ASP A 55 15.43 5.63 -1.67
N SER A 56 16.42 6.36 -2.17
CA SER A 56 16.26 7.31 -3.28
C SER A 56 15.92 6.66 -4.63
N LYS A 57 15.94 5.33 -4.73
CA LYS A 57 15.61 4.58 -5.94
C LYS A 57 14.24 3.92 -5.86
N SER A 58 13.55 4.08 -4.74
CA SER A 58 12.25 3.51 -4.46
C SER A 58 11.21 4.61 -4.46
N LEU A 59 10.05 4.33 -5.02
CA LEU A 59 8.89 5.22 -4.96
C LEU A 59 7.72 4.51 -4.28
N VAL A 60 6.87 5.28 -3.61
CA VAL A 60 5.59 4.79 -3.08
C VAL A 60 4.45 5.64 -3.61
N PHE A 61 3.44 5.00 -4.18
CA PHE A 61 2.19 5.72 -4.43
C PHE A 61 1.50 5.99 -3.09
N LYS A 62 1.21 7.26 -2.79
CA LYS A 62 0.41 7.61 -1.60
C LYS A 62 -0.89 6.83 -1.58
N CYS A 63 -1.28 6.32 -0.43
CA CYS A 63 -2.44 5.43 -0.29
C CYS A 63 -3.73 5.99 -0.90
N TYR A 64 -4.01 7.28 -0.69
CA TYR A 64 -5.23 7.92 -1.25
C TYR A 64 -5.23 7.98 -2.79
N HIS A 65 -4.06 8.17 -3.41
CA HIS A 65 -3.93 8.23 -4.86
C HIS A 65 -4.29 6.89 -5.49
N ILE A 66 -3.90 5.79 -4.85
CA ILE A 66 -4.18 4.43 -5.32
C ILE A 66 -5.68 4.20 -5.38
N GLN A 67 -6.43 4.61 -4.35
CA GLN A 67 -7.89 4.50 -4.35
C GLN A 67 -8.51 5.29 -5.51
N TYR A 68 -7.99 6.49 -5.78
CA TYR A 68 -8.44 7.30 -6.91
C TYR A 68 -8.20 6.62 -8.28
N VAL A 69 -7.05 5.94 -8.44
CA VAL A 69 -6.73 5.14 -9.64
C VAL A 69 -7.67 3.95 -9.79
N LEU A 70 -7.94 3.23 -8.70
CA LEU A 70 -8.81 2.04 -8.70
C LEU A 70 -10.26 2.40 -9.06
N MET A 71 -10.70 3.63 -8.77
CA MET A 71 -11.98 4.17 -9.23
C MET A 71 -12.02 4.53 -10.73
N GLY A 72 -10.95 4.27 -11.48
CA GLY A 72 -10.86 4.51 -12.92
C GLY A 72 -10.29 5.87 -13.33
N ASN A 73 -9.94 6.73 -12.36
CA ASN A 73 -9.44 8.05 -12.67
C ASN A 73 -8.01 8.02 -13.21
N SER A 74 -7.64 9.10 -13.90
CA SER A 74 -6.27 9.32 -14.33
C SER A 74 -5.48 10.02 -13.24
N VAL A 75 -4.23 9.61 -13.06
CA VAL A 75 -3.27 10.20 -12.12
C VAL A 75 -2.21 11.02 -12.85
N VAL A 76 -2.63 11.67 -13.93
CA VAL A 76 -1.77 12.61 -14.65
C VAL A 76 -1.21 13.58 -13.61
N ASN A 77 0.12 13.64 -13.54
CA ASN A 77 0.93 14.54 -12.72
C ASN A 77 1.39 14.09 -11.33
N ILE A 78 1.02 12.92 -10.80
CA ILE A 78 1.55 12.49 -9.47
C ILE A 78 3.08 12.43 -9.45
N TRP A 79 3.70 12.07 -10.58
CA TRP A 79 5.14 11.86 -10.71
C TRP A 79 5.79 12.81 -11.70
N SER A 80 5.14 13.94 -12.02
CA SER A 80 5.65 14.89 -13.01
C SER A 80 7.04 15.45 -12.65
N GLU A 81 7.38 15.48 -11.35
CA GLU A 81 8.66 15.96 -10.83
C GLU A 81 9.68 14.84 -10.56
N VAL A 82 9.28 13.57 -10.66
CA VAL A 82 10.16 12.45 -10.32
C VAL A 82 10.87 11.94 -11.58
N GLN A 83 12.20 11.80 -11.46
CA GLN A 83 13.04 11.20 -12.49
C GLN A 83 12.79 9.68 -12.56
N LEU A 84 11.75 9.27 -13.28
CA LEU A 84 11.34 7.86 -13.39
C LEU A 84 12.45 6.92 -13.88
N ASN A 85 13.45 7.44 -14.59
CA ASN A 85 14.61 6.68 -15.06
C ASN A 85 15.56 6.23 -13.94
N THR A 86 15.54 6.86 -12.77
CA THR A 86 16.35 6.45 -11.61
C THR A 86 15.65 5.45 -10.69
N VAL A 87 14.37 5.18 -10.94
CA VAL A 87 13.52 4.33 -10.11
C VAL A 87 13.76 2.86 -10.41
N GLU A 88 14.06 2.08 -9.38
CA GLU A 88 14.26 0.63 -9.47
C GLU A 88 13.05 -0.14 -8.90
N LEU A 89 12.39 0.42 -7.90
CA LEU A 89 11.26 -0.19 -7.18
C LEU A 89 10.11 0.80 -7.01
N ILE A 90 8.89 0.34 -7.23
CA ILE A 90 7.67 1.10 -6.90
C ILE A 90 6.82 0.26 -5.96
N LEU A 91 6.40 0.85 -4.83
CA LEU A 91 5.45 0.31 -3.89
C LEU A 91 4.05 0.89 -4.15
N ILE A 92 3.06 0.01 -4.15
CA ILE A 92 1.66 0.35 -4.41
C ILE A 92 0.81 -0.30 -3.30
N PRO A 93 0.69 0.35 -2.13
CA PRO A 93 -0.14 -0.13 -1.02
C PRO A 93 -1.64 0.03 -1.31
N ILE A 94 -2.36 -1.08 -1.36
CA ILE A 94 -3.78 -1.11 -1.71
C ILE A 94 -4.62 -1.48 -0.48
N ASN A 95 -5.59 -0.64 -0.16
CA ASN A 95 -6.63 -0.97 0.81
C ASN A 95 -7.84 -1.55 0.08
N ALA A 96 -8.04 -2.86 0.19
CA ALA A 96 -9.16 -3.59 -0.38
C ALA A 96 -10.24 -3.84 0.69
N GLY A 97 -10.93 -2.79 1.11
CA GLY A 97 -12.06 -2.89 2.04
C GLY A 97 -11.66 -3.21 3.48
N GLY A 98 -10.65 -2.52 4.02
CA GLY A 98 -10.10 -2.74 5.37
C GLY A 98 -9.03 -3.83 5.42
N HIS A 99 -8.59 -4.31 4.26
CA HIS A 99 -7.52 -5.28 4.11
C HIS A 99 -6.40 -4.68 3.26
N TRP A 100 -5.20 -4.60 3.81
CA TRP A 100 -4.06 -4.09 3.06
C TRP A 100 -3.43 -5.20 2.22
N ILE A 101 -3.03 -4.82 1.02
CA ILE A 101 -2.30 -5.62 0.04
C ILE A 101 -1.17 -4.73 -0.47
N LEU A 102 -0.05 -5.30 -0.86
CA LEU A 102 1.03 -4.58 -1.50
C LEU A 102 1.25 -5.12 -2.92
N ILE A 103 1.38 -4.23 -3.88
CA ILE A 103 2.00 -4.55 -5.17
C ILE A 103 3.36 -3.88 -5.22
N THR A 104 4.38 -4.63 -5.64
CA THR A 104 5.69 -4.05 -5.97
C THR A 104 5.95 -4.14 -7.46
N ALA A 105 6.51 -3.07 -8.03
CA ALA A 105 6.92 -3.03 -9.43
C ALA A 105 8.45 -2.93 -9.50
N LYS A 106 9.09 -4.01 -9.96
CA LYS A 106 10.54 -4.02 -10.23
C LYS A 106 10.79 -3.51 -11.64
N VAL A 107 11.14 -2.23 -11.75
CA VAL A 107 11.14 -1.48 -13.02
C VAL A 107 12.04 -2.13 -14.07
N LYS A 108 13.30 -2.45 -13.72
CA LYS A 108 14.27 -3.07 -14.64
C LYS A 108 13.80 -4.42 -15.19
N LYS A 109 13.12 -5.22 -14.36
CA LYS A 109 12.61 -6.55 -14.74
C LYS A 109 11.22 -6.49 -15.37
N ARG A 110 10.54 -5.34 -15.32
CA ARG A 110 9.13 -5.16 -15.67
C ARG A 110 8.26 -6.23 -15.02
N ASN A 111 8.50 -6.47 -13.74
CA ASN A 111 7.78 -7.48 -12.96
C ASN A 111 6.90 -6.80 -11.92
N LEU A 112 5.64 -7.22 -11.87
CA LEU A 112 4.70 -6.92 -10.81
C LEU A 112 4.61 -8.11 -9.86
N GLU A 113 4.88 -7.86 -8.60
CA GLU A 113 4.76 -8.84 -7.53
C GLU A 113 3.60 -8.46 -6.63
N PHE A 114 2.68 -9.40 -6.41
CA PHE A 114 1.52 -9.22 -5.56
C PHE A 114 1.72 -9.88 -4.20
N TYR A 115 1.37 -9.15 -3.15
CA TYR A 115 1.55 -9.54 -1.75
C TYR A 115 0.27 -9.30 -0.98
N ASP A 116 -0.39 -10.37 -0.58
CA ASP A 116 -1.55 -10.32 0.30
C ASP A 116 -1.25 -11.16 1.54
N PRO A 117 -1.15 -10.60 2.75
CA PRO A 117 -0.82 -11.36 3.97
C PRO A 117 -1.73 -12.56 4.27
N ARG A 118 -2.94 -12.60 3.71
CA ARG A 118 -3.88 -13.73 3.86
C ARG A 118 -3.52 -14.92 2.97
N GLY A 119 -2.51 -14.77 2.11
CA GLY A 119 -2.12 -15.76 1.11
C GLY A 119 -2.82 -15.57 -0.22
N VAL A 120 -2.07 -15.76 -1.30
CA VAL A 120 -2.61 -15.98 -2.64
C VAL A 120 -2.19 -17.36 -3.11
N THR A 121 -3.16 -18.23 -3.36
CA THR A 121 -2.89 -19.56 -3.88
C THR A 121 -2.51 -19.55 -5.36
N ASN A 122 -3.11 -18.65 -6.16
CA ASN A 122 -2.76 -18.48 -7.58
C ASN A 122 -3.25 -17.12 -8.13
N ILE A 123 -2.32 -16.25 -8.53
CA ILE A 123 -2.60 -14.90 -9.07
C ILE A 123 -3.42 -14.89 -10.37
N HIS A 124 -3.40 -15.99 -11.14
CA HIS A 124 -4.08 -16.06 -12.44
C HIS A 124 -5.54 -16.48 -12.31
N SER A 125 -5.89 -17.13 -11.20
CA SER A 125 -7.27 -17.56 -10.88
C SER A 125 -7.91 -16.75 -9.76
N ASP A 126 -7.13 -15.98 -8.99
CA ASP A 126 -7.66 -15.14 -7.93
C ASP A 126 -8.43 -13.94 -8.50
N THR A 127 -9.72 -13.87 -8.14
CA THR A 127 -10.68 -12.87 -8.63
C THR A 127 -10.38 -11.45 -8.16
N ASN A 128 -9.61 -11.28 -7.09
CA ASN A 128 -9.24 -9.99 -6.53
C ASN A 128 -7.88 -9.53 -7.07
N CYS A 129 -6.91 -10.45 -7.18
CA CYS A 129 -5.55 -10.17 -7.60
C CYS A 129 -5.44 -9.76 -9.08
N LYS A 130 -6.02 -10.56 -9.98
CA LYS A 130 -5.84 -10.42 -11.44
C LYS A 130 -6.34 -9.07 -11.99
N PRO A 131 -7.53 -8.56 -11.62
CA PRO A 131 -8.00 -7.27 -12.13
C PRO A 131 -7.09 -6.12 -11.69
N ILE A 132 -6.65 -6.13 -10.43
CA ILE A 132 -5.80 -5.09 -9.85
C ILE A 132 -4.44 -5.06 -10.53
N LEU A 133 -3.78 -6.21 -10.71
CA LEU A 133 -2.52 -6.30 -11.44
C LEU A 133 -2.66 -5.85 -12.89
N GLY A 134 -3.78 -6.17 -13.55
CA GLY A 134 -4.06 -5.71 -14.91
C GLY A 134 -4.22 -4.19 -15.02
N ILE A 135 -4.88 -3.54 -14.06
CA ILE A 135 -4.99 -2.08 -14.00
C ILE A 135 -3.61 -1.45 -13.86
N TRP A 136 -2.83 -1.90 -12.88
CA TRP A 136 -1.51 -1.34 -12.60
C TRP A 136 -0.49 -1.65 -13.71
N GLY A 137 -0.52 -2.83 -14.31
CA GLY A 137 0.30 -3.17 -15.47
C GLY A 137 0.07 -2.20 -16.64
N LYS A 138 -1.20 -1.89 -16.97
CA LYS A 138 -1.53 -0.89 -18.01
C LYS A 138 -1.08 0.52 -17.63
N LYS A 139 -1.28 0.93 -16.37
CA LYS A 139 -0.90 2.26 -15.89
C LYS A 139 0.62 2.44 -15.92
N LEU A 140 1.39 1.45 -15.46
CA LEU A 140 2.86 1.50 -15.50
C LEU A 140 3.40 1.41 -16.92
N LYS A 141 2.80 0.59 -17.78
CA LYS A 141 3.12 0.55 -19.21
C LYS A 141 3.04 1.95 -19.85
N ASN A 142 1.95 2.67 -19.57
CA ASN A 142 1.76 4.04 -20.05
C ASN A 142 2.73 5.03 -19.39
N LEU A 143 2.94 4.92 -18.08
CA LEU A 143 3.83 5.79 -17.31
C LEU A 143 5.28 5.71 -17.81
N PHE A 144 5.78 4.50 -18.05
CA PHE A 144 7.12 4.24 -18.56
C PHE A 144 7.22 4.24 -20.09
N LYS A 145 6.10 4.47 -20.79
CA LYS A 145 6.01 4.50 -22.26
C LYS A 145 6.63 3.26 -22.93
N VAL A 146 6.39 2.08 -22.36
CA VAL A 146 6.90 0.80 -22.88
C VAL A 146 5.85 0.05 -23.70
N THR A 147 6.29 -0.76 -24.67
CA THR A 147 5.41 -1.55 -25.55
C THR A 147 5.08 -2.93 -25.01
N ASP A 148 6.01 -3.52 -24.26
CA ASP A 148 5.86 -4.85 -23.68
C ASP A 148 4.98 -4.78 -22.42
N ASP A 149 4.28 -5.89 -22.14
CA ASP A 149 3.50 -6.01 -20.91
C ASP A 149 4.40 -6.33 -19.72
N TRP A 150 3.93 -5.96 -18.53
CA TRP A 150 4.58 -6.30 -17.28
C TRP A 150 4.29 -7.76 -16.92
N LEU A 151 5.33 -8.50 -16.55
CA LEU A 151 5.20 -9.84 -15.99
C LEU A 151 4.51 -9.76 -14.64
N MET A 152 3.73 -10.79 -14.30
CA MET A 152 2.98 -10.88 -13.06
C MET A 152 3.43 -12.11 -12.28
N SER A 153 3.67 -11.94 -10.99
CA SER A 153 4.08 -13.00 -10.09
C SER A 153 3.50 -12.78 -8.69
N SER A 154 3.38 -13.85 -7.90
CA SER A 154 3.22 -13.78 -6.46
C SER A 154 4.51 -14.26 -5.80
N LEU A 155 4.81 -13.74 -4.62
CA LEU A 155 5.83 -14.36 -3.78
C LEU A 155 5.26 -15.52 -2.97
N PRO A 156 6.06 -16.56 -2.69
CA PRO A 156 5.71 -17.57 -1.70
C PRO A 156 5.55 -16.90 -0.33
N GLN A 157 4.51 -17.24 0.41
CA GLN A 157 4.24 -16.64 1.72
C GLN A 157 4.39 -17.61 2.88
N VAL A 158 4.76 -17.04 4.03
CA VAL A 158 4.54 -17.58 5.36
C VAL A 158 3.11 -17.18 5.76
N SER A 159 2.19 -18.13 5.93
CA SER A 159 0.79 -17.82 6.28
C SER A 159 0.72 -17.00 7.57
N GLN A 160 0.21 -15.77 7.50
CA GLN A 160 -0.27 -15.08 8.71
C GLN A 160 -1.69 -15.56 9.03
N ASN A 161 -1.81 -16.40 10.06
CA ASN A 161 -3.09 -16.86 10.62
C ASN A 161 -3.51 -16.05 11.86
N ASP A 162 -2.77 -15.01 12.25
CA ASP A 162 -3.13 -14.18 13.38
C ASP A 162 -4.26 -13.22 12.99
N SER A 163 -5.44 -13.47 13.57
CA SER A 163 -6.69 -12.69 13.45
C SER A 163 -6.58 -11.23 13.95
N ILE A 164 -5.37 -10.70 14.13
CA ILE A 164 -5.07 -9.44 14.81
C ILE A 164 -4.31 -8.53 13.85
N GLY A 165 -5.07 -7.75 13.08
CA GLY A 165 -4.60 -6.54 12.37
C GLY A 165 -4.25 -6.71 10.88
N PRO A 166 -4.29 -5.62 10.08
CA PRO A 166 -3.77 -5.59 8.72
C PRO A 166 -2.23 -5.74 8.69
N LEU A 167 -1.64 -5.81 7.50
CA LEU A 167 -0.18 -5.84 7.23
C LEU A 167 0.66 -5.30 8.40
N ARG A 168 1.60 -6.07 8.94
CA ARG A 168 2.63 -5.51 9.83
C ARG A 168 3.59 -4.68 8.97
N LEU A 169 4.07 -3.54 9.48
CA LEU A 169 5.04 -2.68 8.78
C LEU A 169 6.30 -3.42 8.31
N GLY A 170 6.68 -4.53 8.95
CA GLY A 170 7.80 -5.37 8.50
C GLY A 170 7.61 -6.06 7.14
N PHE A 171 6.42 -5.95 6.52
CA PHE A 171 6.13 -6.44 5.17
C PHE A 171 6.22 -5.36 4.08
N ILE A 172 6.30 -4.08 4.47
CA ILE A 172 6.49 -2.93 3.57
C ILE A 172 7.97 -2.55 3.58
#